data_AF-A0A8J3TVK4-F1
#
_entry.id   AF-A0A8J3TVK4-F1
#
_cell.length_a   1.000
_cell.length_b   1.000
_cell.length_c   1.000
_cell.angle_alpha   90.00
_cell.angle_beta   90.00
_cell.angle_gamma   90.00
#
_symmetry.space_group_name_H-M   'P 1'
#
loop_
_entity.id
_entity.type
_entity.pdbx_description
1 polymer ?
#
loop_
_entity_poly.entity_id
_entity_poly.type
_entity_poly.pdbx_seq_one_letter_code
_entity_poly.pdbx_strand_id
1 'polypeptide(L)'
;MTARPDEGKHVPDHPIGIHHVEIGVGDLDRSLDFYQGLLGLQRAEVPEPPGVRWLSAGSALLKLVETVSGDLGGWINDDLQRGIRHVGFTVGDVDLQADRIRDAGIPFTLPPLDAVGGVRLAFFQDPDGTHLEIIDKHLQYHKVSSPELADRERAAAEARPRTAGPSFGHVAVTVDDLDATLAFYRDTLGYQVIGQISQNQDPRGFLLTYLQAGESVLEVFTFTAPTTPSPWAPEANRHGFRHIAIAVDDVDKARARLVAAGARETVDGLLVDADGIPLRPVDGR
;
A
#
# COMPACT_ATOMS: atom_id res chain seq x y z
N MET A 1 35.89 8.57 -39.53
CA MET A 1 35.82 8.83 -38.08
C MET A 1 34.43 9.33 -37.80
N THR A 2 33.53 8.43 -37.43
CA THR A 2 32.10 8.72 -37.19
C THR A 2 31.73 7.99 -35.92
N ALA A 3 31.56 8.74 -34.83
CA ALA A 3 31.03 8.24 -33.58
C ALA A 3 29.56 7.83 -33.78
N ARG A 4 29.16 6.68 -33.23
CA ARG A 4 27.75 6.31 -33.08
C ARG A 4 27.21 6.95 -31.80
N PRO A 5 25.96 7.42 -31.76
CA PRO A 5 25.32 7.80 -30.51
C PRO A 5 24.97 6.53 -29.72
N ASP A 6 25.34 6.57 -28.45
CA ASP A 6 24.88 5.73 -27.36
C ASP A 6 23.53 6.27 -26.90
N GLU A 7 22.44 5.49 -27.02
CA GLU A 7 21.22 5.65 -26.21
C GLU A 7 20.49 4.30 -26.14
N GLY A 8 21.05 3.36 -25.38
CA GLY A 8 20.25 2.30 -24.78
C GLY A 8 19.45 2.87 -23.62
N LYS A 9 18.18 3.23 -23.85
CA LYS A 9 17.22 3.37 -22.73
C LYS A 9 17.07 2.00 -22.09
N HIS A 10 17.84 1.76 -21.04
CA HIS A 10 17.63 0.63 -20.15
C HIS A 10 16.23 0.78 -19.55
N VAL A 11 15.29 -0.02 -20.05
CA VAL A 11 14.04 -0.29 -19.35
C VAL A 11 14.43 -1.12 -18.13
N PRO A 12 14.14 -0.68 -16.90
CA PRO A 12 14.58 -1.40 -15.72
C PRO A 12 13.93 -2.78 -15.64
N ASP A 13 14.70 -3.78 -15.22
CA ASP A 13 14.31 -5.19 -15.24
C ASP A 13 13.27 -5.54 -14.13
N HIS A 14 12.95 -4.66 -13.18
CA HIS A 14 11.75 -4.74 -12.31
C HIS A 14 11.12 -3.35 -12.13
N PRO A 15 9.81 -3.15 -12.36
CA PRO A 15 9.21 -1.84 -12.13
C PRO A 15 9.26 -1.48 -10.64
N ILE A 16 9.75 -0.28 -10.34
CA ILE A 16 9.73 0.29 -8.98
C ILE A 16 8.28 0.25 -8.48
N GLY A 17 8.04 -0.40 -7.35
CA GLY A 17 6.68 -0.68 -6.87
C GLY A 17 6.66 -1.24 -5.46
N ILE A 18 5.46 -1.53 -4.94
CA ILE A 18 5.34 -2.10 -3.58
C ILE A 18 5.78 -3.57 -3.62
N HIS A 19 6.85 -3.89 -2.90
CA HIS A 19 7.30 -5.27 -2.73
C HIS A 19 6.45 -6.00 -1.70
N HIS A 20 6.27 -5.39 -0.53
CA HIS A 20 5.48 -5.98 0.54
C HIS A 20 4.93 -4.96 1.52
N VAL A 21 3.91 -5.39 2.26
CA VAL A 21 3.45 -4.74 3.49
C VAL A 21 3.74 -5.65 4.67
N GLU A 22 4.33 -5.11 5.72
CA GLU A 22 4.54 -5.84 6.98
C GLU A 22 3.41 -5.53 7.97
N ILE A 23 2.78 -6.59 8.49
CA ILE A 23 1.73 -6.52 9.51
C ILE A 23 2.19 -7.30 10.74
N GLY A 24 2.15 -6.64 11.90
CA GLY A 24 2.33 -7.31 13.18
C GLY A 24 1.05 -8.02 13.61
N VAL A 25 1.14 -9.28 14.02
CA VAL A 25 0.00 -10.09 14.45
C VAL A 25 0.22 -10.64 15.84
N GLY A 26 -0.82 -10.70 16.67
CA GLY A 26 -0.69 -11.17 18.06
C GLY A 26 -0.63 -12.69 18.18
N ASP A 27 -1.22 -13.40 17.23
CA ASP A 27 -1.26 -14.86 17.12
C ASP A 27 -1.16 -15.22 15.64
N LEU A 28 -0.06 -15.88 15.27
CA LEU A 28 0.22 -16.17 13.87
C LEU A 28 -0.79 -17.16 13.29
N ASP A 29 -1.15 -18.21 14.01
CA ASP A 29 -2.04 -19.26 13.50
C ASP A 29 -3.45 -18.72 13.26
N ARG A 30 -3.99 -17.92 14.20
CA ARG A 30 -5.27 -17.19 14.02
C ARG A 30 -5.24 -16.28 12.80
N SER A 31 -4.12 -15.60 12.57
CA SER A 31 -3.94 -14.74 11.40
C SER A 31 -3.82 -15.53 10.10
N LEU A 32 -3.28 -16.75 10.11
CA LEU A 32 -3.29 -17.62 8.93
C LEU A 32 -4.69 -18.17 8.63
N ASP A 33 -5.48 -18.52 9.65
CA ASP A 33 -6.89 -18.88 9.45
C ASP A 33 -7.66 -17.73 8.77
N PHE A 34 -7.36 -16.48 9.14
CA PHE A 34 -7.94 -15.30 8.50
C PHE A 34 -7.38 -15.05 7.08
N TYR A 35 -6.08 -14.81 6.93
CA TYR A 35 -5.51 -14.38 5.65
C TYR A 35 -5.47 -15.51 4.62
N GLN A 36 -5.14 -16.74 5.02
CA GLN A 36 -5.13 -17.89 4.11
C GLN A 36 -6.49 -18.59 4.04
N GLY A 37 -7.11 -18.88 5.18
CA GLY A 37 -8.36 -19.64 5.23
C GLY A 37 -9.55 -18.83 4.70
N LEU A 38 -9.79 -17.65 5.29
CA LEU A 38 -10.92 -16.80 4.92
C LEU A 38 -10.67 -16.02 3.63
N LEU A 39 -9.61 -15.20 3.58
CA LEU A 39 -9.32 -14.36 2.42
C LEU A 39 -8.75 -15.16 1.24
N GLY A 40 -8.12 -16.31 1.48
CA GLY A 40 -7.61 -17.16 0.41
C GLY A 40 -6.23 -16.77 -0.11
N LEU A 41 -5.46 -15.96 0.62
CA LEU A 41 -4.08 -15.64 0.25
C LEU A 41 -3.21 -16.91 0.31
N GLN A 42 -2.29 -17.01 -0.64
CA GLN A 42 -1.44 -18.20 -0.76
C GLN A 42 -0.15 -17.99 0.00
N ARG A 43 0.47 -19.06 0.49
CA ARG A 43 1.81 -18.96 1.07
C ARG A 43 2.82 -18.62 -0.03
N ALA A 44 3.75 -17.70 0.25
CA ALA A 44 4.86 -17.42 -0.64
C ALA A 44 6.01 -18.41 -0.41
N GLU A 45 6.74 -18.76 -1.48
CA GLU A 45 7.90 -19.65 -1.41
C GLU A 45 9.17 -18.86 -1.04
N VAL A 46 9.22 -18.34 0.19
CA VAL A 46 10.34 -17.54 0.72
C VAL A 46 10.82 -18.14 2.04
N PRO A 47 12.14 -18.19 2.32
CA PRO A 47 12.64 -18.61 3.63
C PRO A 47 12.08 -17.74 4.77
N GLU A 48 11.60 -18.37 5.83
CA GLU A 48 10.93 -17.69 6.95
C GLU A 48 11.66 -17.99 8.26
N PRO A 49 12.08 -16.97 9.04
CA PRO A 49 12.47 -17.19 10.42
C PRO A 49 11.24 -17.57 11.28
N PRO A 50 11.43 -18.12 12.49
CA PRO A 50 10.33 -18.38 13.43
C PRO A 50 9.50 -17.11 13.68
N GLY A 51 8.18 -17.26 13.76
CA GLY A 51 7.25 -16.15 13.98
C GLY A 51 6.99 -15.28 12.73
N VAL A 52 7.48 -15.67 11.55
CA VAL A 52 7.23 -14.93 10.30
C VAL A 52 6.50 -15.82 9.28
N ARG A 53 5.54 -15.23 8.56
CA ARG A 53 4.87 -15.85 7.41
C ARG A 53 4.82 -14.87 6.25
N TRP A 54 5.20 -15.33 5.07
CA TRP A 54 5.03 -14.60 3.82
C TRP A 54 3.85 -15.16 3.04
N LEU A 55 2.93 -14.28 2.66
CA LEU A 55 1.80 -14.61 1.81
C LEU A 55 1.94 -13.88 0.47
N SER A 56 1.67 -14.60 -0.62
CA SER A 56 1.53 -14.04 -1.94
C SER A 56 0.11 -13.51 -2.13
N ALA A 57 0.03 -12.23 -2.52
CA ALA A 57 -1.20 -11.57 -2.90
C ALA A 57 -1.16 -11.14 -4.37
N GLY A 58 -0.43 -11.87 -5.23
CA GLY A 58 -0.28 -11.52 -6.64
C GLY A 58 0.87 -10.55 -6.87
N SER A 59 0.60 -9.25 -6.99
CA SER A 59 1.60 -8.23 -7.35
C SER A 59 2.57 -7.86 -6.22
N ALA A 60 2.17 -8.08 -4.96
CA ALA A 60 2.98 -7.83 -3.79
C ALA A 60 2.85 -8.97 -2.76
N LEU A 61 3.73 -8.96 -1.77
CA LEU A 61 3.69 -9.88 -0.64
C LEU A 61 3.07 -9.24 0.61
N LEU A 62 2.45 -10.07 1.44
CA LEU A 62 2.10 -9.71 2.81
C LEU A 62 3.05 -10.45 3.75
N LYS A 63 3.74 -9.72 4.63
CA LYS A 63 4.61 -10.29 5.64
C LYS A 63 3.95 -10.18 7.00
N LEU A 64 3.53 -11.30 7.56
CA LEU A 64 3.01 -11.38 8.91
C LEU A 64 4.16 -11.64 9.88
N VAL A 65 4.27 -10.83 10.92
CA VAL A 65 5.29 -10.96 11.97
C VAL A 65 4.61 -11.09 13.32
N GLU A 66 4.75 -12.25 13.94
CA GLU A 66 4.20 -12.55 15.25
C GLU A 66 4.83 -11.64 16.32
N THR A 67 3.96 -10.97 17.03
CA THR A 67 4.27 -9.90 17.98
C THR A 67 3.47 -10.21 19.26
N VAL A 68 4.02 -11.11 20.08
CA VAL A 68 3.35 -11.69 21.28
C VAL A 68 2.95 -10.62 22.31
N SER A 69 3.59 -9.45 22.29
CA SER A 69 3.21 -8.28 23.08
C SER A 69 3.13 -7.06 22.16
N GLY A 70 1.97 -6.43 22.07
CA GLY A 70 1.79 -5.24 21.26
C GLY A 70 0.32 -4.83 21.23
N ASP A 71 0.10 -3.60 20.80
CA ASP A 71 -1.19 -3.09 20.38
C ASP A 71 -0.99 -2.35 19.04
N LEU A 72 -2.01 -1.63 18.56
CA LEU A 72 -1.92 -0.84 17.34
C LEU A 72 -1.01 0.41 17.47
N GLY A 73 -0.34 0.59 18.60
CA GLY A 73 0.62 1.67 18.83
C GLY A 73 -0.02 3.06 18.80
N GLY A 74 -1.30 3.17 19.21
CA GLY A 74 -2.09 4.40 19.10
C GLY A 74 -2.62 4.69 17.69
N TRP A 75 -2.45 3.77 16.74
CA TRP A 75 -3.17 3.86 15.47
C TRP A 75 -4.66 3.73 15.74
N ILE A 76 -5.42 4.64 15.16
CA ILE A 76 -6.88 4.62 15.18
C ILE A 76 -7.35 4.63 13.74
N ASN A 77 -8.48 4.00 13.48
CA ASN A 77 -9.09 4.03 12.15
C ASN A 77 -9.79 5.38 11.88
N ASP A 78 -8.99 6.44 11.82
CA ASP A 78 -9.38 7.80 11.47
C ASP A 78 -8.62 8.22 10.21
N ASP A 79 -9.35 8.70 9.22
CA ASP A 79 -8.79 9.14 7.95
C ASP A 79 -7.83 10.32 8.12
N LEU A 80 -7.98 11.12 9.18
CA LEU A 80 -7.15 12.28 9.46
C LEU A 80 -5.82 11.94 10.15
N GLN A 81 -5.62 10.70 10.62
CA GLN A 81 -4.32 10.31 11.17
C GLN A 81 -3.35 10.00 10.04
N ARG A 82 -2.19 10.66 10.04
CA ARG A 82 -1.14 10.45 9.02
C ARG A 82 -0.56 9.05 9.07
N GLY A 83 -0.03 8.58 7.95
CA GLY A 83 0.60 7.25 7.81
C GLY A 83 -0.27 6.25 7.06
N ILE A 84 0.06 4.96 7.19
CA ILE A 84 -0.66 3.87 6.51
C ILE A 84 -2.08 3.78 7.06
N ARG A 85 -3.05 3.92 6.16
CA ARG A 85 -4.47 3.89 6.46
C ARG A 85 -5.02 2.48 6.33
N HIS A 86 -4.79 1.86 5.18
CA HIS A 86 -5.30 0.53 4.87
C HIS A 86 -4.49 -0.12 3.75
N VAL A 87 -4.65 -1.43 3.64
CA VAL A 87 -4.26 -2.23 2.47
C VAL A 87 -5.54 -2.68 1.77
N GLY A 88 -5.59 -2.46 0.47
CA GLY A 88 -6.70 -2.87 -0.35
C GLY A 88 -6.37 -4.07 -1.22
N PHE A 89 -7.33 -4.99 -1.29
CA PHE A 89 -7.29 -6.12 -2.19
C PHE A 89 -8.34 -5.95 -3.28
N THR A 90 -7.90 -5.99 -4.54
CA THR A 90 -8.82 -6.11 -5.66
C THR A 90 -9.36 -7.53 -5.73
N VAL A 91 -10.68 -7.66 -5.82
CA VAL A 91 -11.41 -8.93 -5.90
C VAL A 91 -12.24 -8.98 -7.19
N GLY A 92 -12.71 -10.17 -7.56
CA GLY A 92 -13.60 -10.32 -8.71
C GLY A 92 -15.03 -9.80 -8.49
N ASP A 93 -15.50 -9.85 -7.23
CA ASP A 93 -16.83 -9.42 -6.81
C ASP A 93 -16.80 -9.14 -5.30
N VAL A 94 -17.02 -7.89 -4.91
CA VAL A 94 -17.02 -7.44 -3.52
C VAL A 94 -18.14 -8.07 -2.71
N ASP A 95 -19.33 -8.25 -3.28
CA ASP A 95 -20.46 -8.84 -2.55
C ASP A 95 -20.22 -10.32 -2.25
N LEU A 96 -19.65 -11.07 -3.21
CA LEU A 96 -19.30 -12.47 -2.98
C LEU A 96 -18.25 -12.64 -1.88
N GLN A 97 -17.24 -11.78 -1.84
CA GLN A 97 -16.26 -11.84 -0.75
C GLN A 97 -16.85 -11.33 0.57
N ALA A 98 -17.71 -10.31 0.52
CA ALA A 98 -18.36 -9.78 1.70
C ALA A 98 -19.29 -10.80 2.37
N ASP A 99 -19.98 -11.63 1.58
CA ASP A 99 -20.76 -12.76 2.09
C ASP A 99 -19.89 -13.75 2.87
N ARG A 100 -18.71 -14.12 2.33
CA ARG A 100 -17.76 -15.00 3.04
C ARG A 100 -17.27 -14.40 4.34
N ILE A 101 -16.92 -13.11 4.34
CA ILE A 101 -16.45 -12.37 5.52
C ILE A 101 -17.55 -12.30 6.58
N ARG A 102 -18.79 -12.03 6.16
CA ARG A 102 -19.97 -11.98 7.03
C ARG A 102 -20.32 -13.35 7.62
N ASP A 103 -20.26 -14.41 6.82
CA ASP A 103 -20.51 -15.78 7.27
C ASP A 103 -19.45 -16.26 8.28
N ALA A 104 -18.23 -15.72 8.20
CA ALA A 104 -17.18 -15.90 9.20
C ALA A 104 -17.36 -15.05 10.47
N GLY A 105 -18.40 -14.21 10.54
CA GLY A 105 -18.72 -13.39 11.71
C GLY A 105 -17.87 -12.13 11.85
N ILE A 106 -17.15 -11.72 10.80
CA ILE A 106 -16.31 -10.51 10.83
C ILE A 106 -17.17 -9.26 10.57
N PRO A 107 -17.17 -8.27 11.47
CA PRO A 107 -17.92 -7.04 11.26
C PRO A 107 -17.23 -6.14 10.24
N PHE A 108 -18.02 -5.48 9.41
CA PHE A 108 -17.54 -4.41 8.53
C PHE A 108 -17.47 -3.09 9.28
N THR A 109 -16.36 -2.38 9.14
CA THR A 109 -16.24 -0.97 9.52
C THR A 109 -16.95 -0.08 8.50
N LEU A 110 -17.02 -0.51 7.24
CA LEU A 110 -17.88 0.03 6.20
C LEU A 110 -18.47 -1.12 5.37
N PRO A 111 -19.78 -1.38 5.45
CA PRO A 111 -20.43 -2.41 4.64
C PRO A 111 -20.29 -2.14 3.13
N PRO A 112 -20.44 -3.17 2.28
CA PRO A 112 -20.36 -3.03 0.83
C PRO A 112 -21.25 -1.91 0.28
N LEU A 113 -20.64 -0.97 -0.44
CA LEU A 113 -21.33 0.14 -1.08
C LEU A 113 -20.65 0.56 -2.38
N ASP A 114 -21.41 1.26 -3.24
CA ASP A 114 -20.84 1.92 -4.41
C ASP A 114 -20.24 3.26 -3.98
N ALA A 115 -18.95 3.42 -4.21
CA ALA A 115 -18.17 4.57 -3.79
C ALA A 115 -17.90 5.56 -4.93
N VAL A 116 -17.44 6.74 -4.54
CA VAL A 116 -16.99 7.77 -5.48
C VAL A 116 -15.85 7.20 -6.32
N GLY A 117 -15.88 7.47 -7.62
CA GLY A 117 -15.00 6.79 -8.58
C GLY A 117 -15.61 5.55 -9.21
N GLY A 118 -16.88 5.22 -8.93
CA GLY A 118 -17.61 4.17 -9.66
C GLY A 118 -17.23 2.74 -9.28
N VAL A 119 -16.49 2.57 -8.18
CA VAL A 119 -16.06 1.28 -7.64
C VAL A 119 -17.05 0.78 -6.60
N ARG A 120 -17.06 -0.54 -6.38
CA ARG A 120 -17.70 -1.13 -5.20
C ARG A 120 -16.61 -1.49 -4.21
N LEU A 121 -16.82 -1.19 -2.94
CA LEU A 121 -15.83 -1.46 -1.90
C LEU A 121 -16.48 -1.82 -0.57
N ALA A 122 -15.70 -2.42 0.31
CA ALA A 122 -16.04 -2.64 1.71
C ALA A 122 -14.77 -2.56 2.58
N PHE A 123 -14.92 -2.07 3.81
CA PHE A 123 -13.84 -2.03 4.80
C PHE A 123 -14.17 -2.90 6.01
N PHE A 124 -13.15 -3.58 6.51
CA PHE A 124 -13.21 -4.44 7.70
C PHE A 124 -11.82 -4.51 8.34
N GLN A 125 -11.70 -5.26 9.42
CA GLN A 125 -10.43 -5.43 10.13
C GLN A 125 -10.01 -6.89 10.17
N ASP A 126 -8.71 -7.12 10.20
CA ASP A 126 -8.14 -8.41 10.57
C ASP A 126 -8.31 -8.69 12.09
N PRO A 127 -7.93 -9.89 12.57
CA PRO A 127 -8.11 -10.26 13.98
C PRO A 127 -7.36 -9.37 14.98
N ASP A 128 -6.34 -8.63 14.54
CA ASP A 128 -5.51 -7.76 15.37
C ASP A 128 -5.84 -6.26 15.14
N GLY A 129 -6.86 -5.95 14.33
CA GLY A 129 -7.38 -4.60 14.10
C GLY A 129 -6.83 -3.87 12.87
N THR A 130 -6.00 -4.52 12.05
CA THR A 130 -5.46 -3.95 10.81
C THR A 130 -6.57 -3.63 9.82
N HIS A 131 -6.59 -2.42 9.27
CA HIS A 131 -7.66 -2.00 8.36
C HIS A 131 -7.47 -2.53 6.95
N LEU A 132 -8.45 -3.27 6.45
CA LEU A 132 -8.41 -3.88 5.13
C LEU A 132 -9.58 -3.39 4.29
N GLU A 133 -9.32 -3.27 2.99
CA GLU A 133 -10.32 -2.99 1.97
C GLU A 133 -10.42 -4.15 0.99
N ILE A 134 -11.64 -4.45 0.54
CA ILE A 134 -11.86 -5.17 -0.72
C ILE A 134 -12.54 -4.22 -1.71
N ILE A 135 -12.09 -4.25 -2.96
CA ILE A 135 -12.56 -3.38 -4.02
C ILE A 135 -12.73 -4.16 -5.33
N ASP A 136 -13.77 -3.84 -6.10
CA ASP A 136 -13.94 -4.30 -7.48
C ASP A 136 -14.32 -3.15 -8.41
N LYS A 137 -14.51 -3.47 -9.70
CA LYS A 137 -14.68 -2.53 -10.82
C LYS A 137 -13.42 -1.67 -11.03
N HIS A 138 -13.54 -0.65 -11.88
CA HIS A 138 -12.45 0.27 -12.22
C HIS A 138 -12.75 1.69 -11.72
N LEU A 139 -11.69 2.40 -11.36
CA LEU A 139 -11.79 3.79 -10.93
C LEU A 139 -12.12 4.72 -12.10
N GLN A 140 -13.04 5.63 -11.84
CA GLN A 140 -13.38 6.77 -12.70
C GLN A 140 -12.78 8.02 -12.08
N TYR A 141 -11.62 8.43 -12.58
CA TYR A 141 -10.95 9.63 -12.11
C TYR A 141 -11.70 10.90 -12.51
N HIS A 142 -11.80 11.86 -11.58
CA HIS A 142 -12.26 13.21 -11.92
C HIS A 142 -11.22 13.97 -12.75
N LYS A 143 -9.93 13.66 -12.54
CA LYS A 143 -8.83 14.17 -13.34
C LYS A 143 -7.87 13.03 -13.67
N VAL A 144 -7.74 12.73 -14.95
CA VAL A 144 -6.76 11.75 -15.46
C VAL A 144 -5.46 12.47 -15.75
N SER A 145 -4.35 11.95 -15.22
CA SER A 145 -3.00 12.48 -15.50
C SER A 145 -2.25 11.60 -16.51
N SER A 146 -2.46 10.28 -16.45
CA SER A 146 -1.87 9.31 -17.38
C SER A 146 -2.97 8.43 -17.99
N PRO A 147 -3.52 8.80 -19.17
CA PRO A 147 -4.61 8.05 -19.81
C PRO A 147 -4.27 6.57 -20.05
N GLU A 148 -3.03 6.27 -20.43
CA GLU A 148 -2.58 4.91 -20.72
C GLU A 148 -2.61 4.02 -19.48
N LEU A 149 -2.25 4.57 -18.31
CA LEU A 149 -2.29 3.85 -17.04
C LEU A 149 -3.74 3.62 -16.57
N ALA A 150 -4.58 4.65 -16.68
CA ALA A 150 -6.00 4.54 -16.35
C ALA A 150 -6.72 3.52 -17.26
N ASP A 151 -6.39 3.48 -18.54
CA ASP A 151 -6.93 2.50 -19.48
C ASP A 151 -6.45 1.08 -19.17
N ARG A 152 -5.19 0.92 -18.74
CA ARG A 152 -4.64 -0.37 -18.32
C ARG A 152 -5.34 -0.91 -17.07
N GLU A 153 -5.55 -0.07 -16.05
CA GLU A 153 -6.29 -0.47 -14.85
C GLU A 153 -7.73 -0.85 -15.17
N ARG A 154 -8.41 -0.05 -16.02
CA ARG A 154 -9.76 -0.38 -16.48
C ARG A 154 -9.80 -1.75 -17.16
N ALA A 155 -8.89 -2.00 -18.11
CA ALA A 155 -8.82 -3.27 -18.81
C ALA A 155 -8.53 -4.45 -17.86
N ALA A 156 -7.64 -4.27 -16.88
CA ALA A 156 -7.33 -5.29 -15.88
C ALA A 156 -8.54 -5.61 -14.99
N ALA A 157 -9.29 -4.59 -14.56
CA ALA A 157 -10.51 -4.77 -13.78
C ALA A 157 -11.62 -5.47 -14.58
N GLU A 158 -11.85 -5.07 -15.84
CA GLU A 158 -12.86 -5.67 -16.72
C GLU A 158 -12.54 -7.13 -17.09
N ALA A 159 -11.25 -7.47 -17.20
CA ALA A 159 -10.82 -8.83 -17.49
C ALA A 159 -10.83 -9.75 -16.25
N ARG A 160 -10.96 -9.20 -15.03
CA ARG A 160 -10.89 -9.99 -13.79
C ARG A 160 -12.14 -10.88 -13.68
N PRO A 161 -11.98 -12.21 -13.56
CA PRO A 161 -13.12 -13.10 -13.37
C PRO A 161 -13.87 -12.76 -12.08
N ARG A 162 -15.19 -12.83 -12.12
CA ARG A 162 -16.06 -12.61 -10.95
C ARG A 162 -15.66 -13.45 -9.73
N THR A 163 -15.17 -14.67 -9.96
CA THR A 163 -14.74 -15.60 -8.91
C THR A 163 -13.28 -15.43 -8.48
N ALA A 164 -12.55 -14.46 -9.02
CA ALA A 164 -11.17 -14.20 -8.64
C ALA A 164 -11.11 -13.83 -7.15
N GLY A 165 -10.20 -14.50 -6.44
CA GLY A 165 -9.91 -14.18 -5.05
C GLY A 165 -9.17 -12.84 -4.90
N PRO A 166 -8.97 -12.39 -3.66
CA PRO A 166 -8.19 -11.21 -3.33
C PRO A 166 -6.79 -11.22 -3.95
N SER A 167 -6.42 -10.10 -4.55
CA SER A 167 -5.07 -9.77 -5.02
C SER A 167 -4.72 -8.38 -4.52
N PHE A 168 -3.47 -8.14 -4.13
CA PHE A 168 -3.00 -6.85 -3.65
C PHE A 168 -3.27 -5.78 -4.71
N GLY A 169 -4.09 -4.79 -4.34
CA GLY A 169 -4.43 -3.66 -5.19
C GLY A 169 -3.60 -2.46 -4.82
N HIS A 170 -3.68 -2.05 -3.55
CA HIS A 170 -3.12 -0.78 -3.12
C HIS A 170 -2.73 -0.73 -1.64
N VAL A 171 -1.91 0.27 -1.33
CA VAL A 171 -1.81 0.83 0.03
C VAL A 171 -2.24 2.28 -0.02
N ALA A 172 -3.08 2.67 0.94
CA ALA A 172 -3.44 4.05 1.15
C ALA A 172 -2.64 4.68 2.29
N VAL A 173 -2.19 5.91 2.07
CA VAL A 173 -1.51 6.73 3.08
C VAL A 173 -2.18 8.09 3.20
N THR A 174 -2.38 8.55 4.44
CA THR A 174 -2.75 9.94 4.73
C THR A 174 -1.48 10.75 4.93
N VAL A 175 -1.36 11.87 4.21
CA VAL A 175 -0.21 12.78 4.29
C VAL A 175 -0.67 14.21 4.58
N ASP A 176 0.26 15.01 5.09
CA ASP A 176 0.01 16.43 5.38
C ASP A 176 0.22 17.31 4.14
N ASP A 177 1.24 16.99 3.35
CA ASP A 177 1.69 17.78 2.21
C ASP A 177 1.76 16.90 0.96
N LEU A 178 0.83 17.14 0.02
CA LEU A 178 0.77 16.42 -1.25
C LEU A 178 1.99 16.72 -2.12
N ASP A 179 2.45 17.97 -2.17
CA ASP A 179 3.53 18.37 -3.06
C ASP A 179 4.86 17.75 -2.62
N ALA A 180 5.14 17.76 -1.31
CA ALA A 180 6.29 17.06 -0.75
C ALA A 180 6.21 15.54 -0.99
N THR A 181 5.02 14.95 -0.84
CA THR A 181 4.79 13.52 -1.11
C THR A 181 5.03 13.17 -2.58
N LEU A 182 4.55 14.00 -3.51
CA LEU A 182 4.78 13.81 -4.95
C LEU A 182 6.25 14.04 -5.30
N ALA A 183 6.94 15.01 -4.71
CA ALA A 183 8.37 15.19 -4.91
C ALA A 183 9.17 13.93 -4.51
N PHE A 184 8.74 13.25 -3.45
CA PHE A 184 9.34 11.98 -3.06
C PHE A 184 8.99 10.84 -4.02
N TYR A 185 7.71 10.46 -4.13
CA TYR A 185 7.34 9.26 -4.88
C TYR A 185 7.46 9.44 -6.40
N ARG A 186 7.01 10.56 -6.95
CA ARG A 186 7.04 10.83 -8.39
C ARG A 186 8.43 11.25 -8.85
N ASP A 187 9.00 12.28 -8.23
CA ASP A 187 10.23 12.89 -8.76
C ASP A 187 11.50 12.12 -8.33
N THR A 188 11.53 11.57 -7.12
CA THR A 188 12.71 10.84 -6.60
C THR A 188 12.67 9.35 -6.92
N LEU A 189 11.51 8.71 -6.71
CA LEU A 189 11.34 7.27 -6.94
C LEU A 189 10.77 6.91 -8.33
N GLY A 190 10.31 7.90 -9.09
CA GLY A 190 9.88 7.70 -10.48
C GLY A 190 8.45 7.16 -10.65
N TYR A 191 7.62 7.19 -9.61
CA TYR A 191 6.21 6.79 -9.73
C TYR A 191 5.46 7.74 -10.66
N GLN A 192 4.42 7.24 -11.30
CA GLN A 192 3.59 8.04 -12.21
C GLN A 192 2.21 8.28 -11.62
N VAL A 193 1.72 9.52 -11.71
CA VAL A 193 0.35 9.84 -11.29
C VAL A 193 -0.62 9.32 -12.34
N ILE A 194 -1.53 8.42 -11.93
CA ILE A 194 -2.58 7.87 -12.80
C ILE A 194 -3.69 8.90 -12.94
N GLY A 195 -4.24 9.33 -11.81
CA GLY A 195 -5.36 10.26 -11.75
C GLY A 195 -5.68 10.70 -10.33
N GLN A 196 -6.74 11.49 -10.20
CA GLN A 196 -7.20 12.06 -8.95
C GLN A 196 -8.72 11.97 -8.82
N ILE A 197 -9.18 11.76 -7.58
CA ILE A 197 -10.59 11.83 -7.19
C ILE A 197 -10.70 12.85 -6.06
N SER A 198 -11.67 13.76 -6.19
CA SER A 198 -11.93 14.81 -5.20
C SER A 198 -13.27 14.56 -4.53
N GLN A 199 -13.30 14.62 -3.20
CA GLN A 199 -14.49 14.45 -2.39
C GLN A 199 -14.73 15.71 -1.56
N ASN A 200 -15.26 16.73 -2.24
CA ASN A 200 -15.54 18.03 -1.65
C ASN A 200 -16.87 18.06 -0.86
N GLN A 201 -17.62 16.95 -0.84
CA GLN A 201 -18.89 16.83 -0.10
C GLN A 201 -18.68 16.26 1.32
N ASP A 202 -17.55 15.59 1.57
CA ASP A 202 -17.11 15.28 2.93
C ASP A 202 -16.68 16.59 3.61
N PRO A 203 -17.13 16.90 4.85
CA PRO A 203 -16.77 18.12 5.56
C PRO A 203 -15.26 18.24 5.84
N ARG A 204 -14.52 17.13 5.83
CA ARG A 204 -13.05 17.14 5.94
C ARG A 204 -12.39 17.56 4.63
N GLY A 205 -13.10 17.41 3.51
CA GLY A 205 -12.69 17.69 2.15
C GLY A 205 -11.42 16.96 1.76
N PHE A 206 -11.51 15.90 0.95
CA PHE A 206 -10.32 15.12 0.63
C PHE A 206 -10.04 14.98 -0.86
N LEU A 207 -8.75 14.89 -1.19
CA LEU A 207 -8.22 14.61 -2.52
C LEU A 207 -7.41 13.31 -2.45
N LEU A 208 -7.80 12.34 -3.27
CA LEU A 208 -7.03 11.11 -3.50
C LEU A 208 -6.21 11.28 -4.77
N THR A 209 -4.91 11.09 -4.64
CA THR A 209 -3.99 11.02 -5.77
C THR A 209 -3.47 9.59 -5.90
N TYR A 210 -3.65 9.00 -7.07
CA TYR A 210 -3.32 7.60 -7.34
C TYR A 210 -1.99 7.55 -8.08
N LEU A 211 -0.99 6.90 -7.50
CA LEU A 211 0.32 6.71 -8.11
C LEU A 211 0.55 5.24 -8.47
N GLN A 212 1.02 5.00 -9.68
CA GLN A 212 1.42 3.66 -10.12
C GLN A 212 2.67 3.21 -9.36
N ALA A 213 2.57 2.05 -8.70
CA ALA A 213 3.63 1.42 -7.94
C ALA A 213 3.78 -0.05 -8.41
N GLY A 214 4.52 -0.28 -9.50
CA GLY A 214 4.59 -1.61 -10.13
C GLY A 214 3.25 -2.01 -10.74
N GLU A 215 2.72 -3.17 -10.35
CA GLU A 215 1.36 -3.65 -10.69
C GLU A 215 0.31 -3.29 -9.61
N SER A 216 0.71 -2.47 -8.63
CA SER A 216 -0.13 -2.00 -7.53
C SER A 216 -0.23 -0.47 -7.52
N VAL A 217 -1.03 0.08 -6.61
CA VAL A 217 -1.24 1.52 -6.47
C VAL A 217 -0.83 2.01 -5.09
N LEU A 218 -0.20 3.19 -5.05
CA LEU A 218 -0.10 3.99 -3.84
C LEU A 218 -1.19 5.07 -3.89
N GLU A 219 -2.14 5.03 -2.97
CA GLU A 219 -3.16 6.06 -2.81
C GLU A 219 -2.72 7.08 -1.78
N VAL A 220 -2.62 8.34 -2.20
CA VAL A 220 -2.24 9.46 -1.33
C VAL A 220 -3.48 10.28 -1.01
N PHE A 221 -3.92 10.20 0.24
CA PHE A 221 -5.00 11.00 0.80
C PHE A 221 -4.43 12.31 1.35
N THR A 222 -5.04 13.42 0.92
CA THR A 222 -4.84 14.73 1.53
C THR A 222 -6.17 15.36 1.87
N PHE A 223 -6.19 16.10 2.96
CA PHE A 223 -7.40 16.71 3.51
C PHE A 223 -7.26 18.22 3.57
N THR A 224 -8.38 18.92 3.41
CA THR A 224 -8.47 20.35 3.71
C THR A 224 -8.58 20.59 5.22
N ALA A 225 -9.14 19.62 5.95
CA ALA A 225 -9.09 19.58 7.41
C ALA A 225 -7.68 19.24 7.90
N PRO A 226 -7.25 19.79 9.06
CA PRO A 226 -5.96 19.46 9.65
C PRO A 226 -5.82 17.96 9.91
N THR A 227 -4.68 17.40 9.52
CA THR A 227 -4.32 16.02 9.85
C THR A 227 -3.61 15.95 11.19
N THR A 228 -3.57 14.75 11.79
CA THR A 228 -2.86 14.50 13.05
C THR A 228 -1.63 13.63 12.82
N PRO A 229 -0.51 13.84 13.55
CA PRO A 229 0.62 12.93 13.51
C PRO A 229 0.22 11.50 13.88
N SER A 230 0.84 10.52 13.22
CA SER A 230 0.82 9.15 13.70
C SER A 230 1.69 9.03 14.95
N PRO A 231 1.25 8.36 16.03
CA PRO A 231 2.12 7.97 17.13
C PRO A 231 3.12 6.85 16.75
N TRP A 232 3.19 6.48 15.47
CA TRP A 232 4.04 5.43 14.93
C TRP A 232 5.52 5.61 15.34
N ALA A 233 6.13 4.53 15.85
CA ALA A 233 7.55 4.46 16.20
C ALA A 233 8.22 3.19 15.61
N PRO A 234 9.36 3.32 14.90
CA PRO A 234 9.95 2.26 14.07
C PRO A 234 10.33 0.97 14.83
N GLU A 235 10.50 1.03 16.15
CA GLU A 235 10.95 -0.09 16.99
C GLU A 235 9.85 -0.69 17.86
N ALA A 236 8.61 -0.20 17.75
CA ALA A 236 7.52 -0.70 18.57
C ALA A 236 7.15 -2.14 18.18
N ASN A 237 7.14 -3.02 19.17
CA ASN A 237 6.47 -4.32 19.08
C ASN A 237 4.96 -4.05 19.00
N ARG A 238 4.45 -3.91 17.78
CA ARG A 238 3.07 -3.50 17.51
C ARG A 238 2.34 -4.50 16.64
N HIS A 239 1.03 -4.54 16.81
CA HIS A 239 0.10 -5.11 15.85
C HIS A 239 -0.20 -4.12 14.73
N GLY A 240 -0.80 -4.60 13.65
CA GLY A 240 -1.17 -3.75 12.53
C GLY A 240 0.00 -3.36 11.63
N PHE A 241 -0.18 -2.29 10.87
CA PHE A 241 0.81 -1.86 9.88
C PHE A 241 2.14 -1.44 10.51
N ARG A 242 3.22 -2.05 10.02
CA ARG A 242 4.58 -1.76 10.45
C ARG A 242 5.32 -0.93 9.42
N HIS A 243 5.39 -1.39 8.17
CA HIS A 243 5.95 -0.64 7.04
C HIS A 243 5.46 -1.14 5.68
N ILE A 244 5.75 -0.35 4.65
CA ILE A 244 5.70 -0.74 3.23
C ILE A 244 7.15 -0.82 2.75
N ALA A 245 7.51 -1.89 2.05
CA ALA A 245 8.79 -1.98 1.35
C ALA A 245 8.59 -1.70 -0.14
N ILE A 246 9.46 -0.86 -0.69
CA ILE A 246 9.45 -0.46 -2.10
C ILE A 246 10.57 -1.21 -2.82
N ALA A 247 10.23 -1.96 -3.86
CA ALA A 247 11.19 -2.57 -4.76
C ALA A 247 11.88 -1.49 -5.60
N VAL A 248 13.20 -1.61 -5.72
CA VAL A 248 14.04 -0.76 -6.57
C VAL A 248 15.02 -1.64 -7.35
N ASP A 249 15.42 -1.22 -8.54
CA ASP A 249 16.38 -1.99 -9.36
C ASP A 249 17.76 -2.09 -8.72
N ASP A 250 18.15 -1.07 -7.97
CA ASP A 250 19.49 -0.89 -7.41
C ASP A 250 19.38 -0.04 -6.14
N VAL A 251 19.63 -0.67 -4.99
CA VAL A 251 19.47 -0.05 -3.67
C VAL A 251 20.50 1.06 -3.45
N ASP A 252 21.71 0.93 -3.98
CA ASP A 252 22.73 1.98 -3.89
C ASP A 252 22.35 3.22 -4.72
N LYS A 253 21.83 3.02 -5.93
CA LYS A 253 21.29 4.11 -6.74
C LYS A 253 20.05 4.74 -6.12
N ALA A 254 19.15 3.93 -5.55
CA ALA A 254 17.98 4.44 -4.83
C ALA A 254 18.41 5.28 -3.62
N ARG A 255 19.37 4.79 -2.83
CA ARG A 255 19.98 5.52 -1.71
C ARG A 255 20.57 6.85 -2.18
N ALA A 256 21.33 6.86 -3.27
CA ALA A 256 21.91 8.09 -3.83
C ALA A 256 20.83 9.12 -4.23
N ARG A 257 19.74 8.67 -4.86
CA ARG A 257 18.59 9.54 -5.20
C ARG A 257 17.92 10.10 -3.94
N LEU A 258 17.69 9.26 -2.94
CA LEU A 258 17.10 9.67 -1.65
C LEU A 258 17.95 10.73 -0.95
N VAL A 259 19.27 10.55 -0.89
CA VAL A 259 20.20 11.54 -0.32
C VAL A 259 20.16 12.84 -1.12
N ALA A 260 20.18 12.77 -2.45
CA ALA A 260 20.07 13.96 -3.30
C ALA A 260 18.73 14.71 -3.12
N ALA A 261 17.66 14.00 -2.75
CA ALA A 261 16.34 14.55 -2.45
C ALA A 261 16.20 15.06 -1.00
N GLY A 262 17.25 14.99 -0.19
CA GLY A 262 17.27 15.55 1.17
C GLY A 262 17.15 14.54 2.31
N ALA A 263 17.16 13.23 2.02
CA ALA A 263 17.34 12.22 3.07
C ALA A 263 18.71 12.39 3.74
N ARG A 264 18.77 12.20 5.05
CA ARG A 264 19.97 12.43 5.87
C ARG A 264 20.48 11.11 6.41
N GLU A 265 21.80 10.99 6.51
CA GLU A 265 22.44 9.87 7.19
C GLU A 265 22.67 10.24 8.66
N THR A 266 22.22 9.39 9.57
CA THR A 266 22.48 9.54 11.01
C THR A 266 23.93 9.17 11.34
N VAL A 267 24.36 9.48 12.57
CA VAL A 267 25.72 9.14 13.06
C VAL A 267 26.00 7.64 12.96
N ASP A 268 24.97 6.81 13.08
CA ASP A 268 25.06 5.35 13.04
C ASP A 268 24.91 4.78 11.61
N GLY A 269 24.93 5.62 10.58
CA GLY A 269 24.84 5.22 9.17
C GLY A 269 23.42 4.88 8.68
N LEU A 270 22.40 5.12 9.50
CA LEU A 270 21.00 4.91 9.12
C LEU A 270 20.53 6.08 8.24
N LEU A 271 19.93 5.78 7.09
CA LEU A 271 19.28 6.80 6.28
C LEU A 271 17.91 7.14 6.89
N VAL A 272 17.58 8.42 6.99
CA VAL A 272 16.27 8.91 7.43
C VAL A 272 15.72 9.95 6.46
N ASP A 273 14.40 10.02 6.33
CA ASP A 273 13.73 11.05 5.54
C ASP A 273 13.72 12.43 6.23
N ALA A 274 12.98 13.38 5.64
CA ALA A 274 12.86 14.73 6.17
C ALA A 274 12.29 14.78 7.60
N ASP A 275 11.40 13.84 7.94
CA ASP A 275 10.74 13.73 9.24
C ASP A 275 11.50 12.83 10.24
N GLY A 276 12.64 12.28 9.82
CA GLY A 276 13.47 11.41 10.65
C GLY A 276 13.02 9.94 10.64
N ILE A 277 12.13 9.55 9.71
CA ILE A 277 11.66 8.18 9.58
C ILE A 277 12.77 7.33 8.94
N PRO A 278 13.13 6.17 9.54
CA PRO A 278 14.14 5.28 8.99
C PRO A 278 13.80 4.75 7.59
N LEU A 279 14.74 4.91 6.67
CA LEU A 279 14.74 4.29 5.35
C LEU A 279 15.76 3.15 5.37
N ARG A 280 15.26 1.92 5.58
CA ARG A 280 16.10 0.72 5.75
C ARG A 280 16.00 -0.19 4.54
N PRO A 281 17.13 -0.73 4.02
CA PRO A 281 17.10 -1.90 3.17
C PRO A 281 16.40 -3.04 3.92
N VAL A 282 15.50 -3.75 3.27
CA VAL A 282 14.78 -4.87 3.89
C VAL A 282 15.44 -6.18 3.47
N ASP A 283 15.62 -7.10 4.42
CA ASP A 283 16.21 -8.43 4.19
C ASP A 283 17.65 -8.42 3.64
N GLY A 284 18.42 -7.36 3.93
CA GLY A 284 19.84 -7.26 3.60
C GLY A 284 20.13 -7.05 2.12
N ARG A 285 19.14 -6.55 1.36
CA ARG A 285 19.27 -6.14 -0.04
C ARG A 285 18.92 -4.68 -0.20
#